data_AF-A0A5P9B9K7-F1
#
_entry.id   AF-A0A5P9B9K7-F1
#
_cell.length_a   1.000
_cell.length_b   1.000
_cell.length_c   1.000
_cell.angle_alpha   90.00
_cell.angle_beta   90.00
_cell.angle_gamma   90.00
#
_symmetry.space_group_name_H-M   'P 1'
#
loop_
_entity.id
_entity.type
_entity.pdbx_description
1 polymer ?
#
loop_
_entity_poly.entity_id
_entity_poly.type
_entity_poly.pdbx_seq_one_letter_code
_entity_poly.pdbx_strand_id
1 'polypeptide(L)'
;MRIKDELFQVSEVSEKGVRVMTRNVSHFYRGLSMAGTLDLHDEKRVDVSGAVLRFDGNEVIIQLSRGPSFKDMVSEQRHIRQRYPAFFASLRAA
;
A
#
# COMPACT_ATOMS: atom_id res chain seq x y z
N MET A 1 4.90 -4.96 1.88
CA MET A 1 5.82 -4.24 0.96
C MET A 1 7.24 -4.42 1.46
N ARG A 2 8.17 -4.78 0.58
CA ARG A 2 9.59 -4.93 0.92
C ARG A 2 10.39 -3.72 0.43
N ILE A 3 11.19 -3.09 1.29
CA ILE A 3 12.06 -1.95 0.97
C ILE A 3 13.41 -2.20 1.63
N LYS A 4 14.52 -2.20 0.87
CA LYS A 4 15.89 -2.41 1.39
C LYS A 4 15.97 -3.56 2.42
N ASP A 5 15.40 -4.71 2.05
CA ASP A 5 15.31 -5.94 2.84
C ASP A 5 14.37 -5.94 4.07
N GLU A 6 13.74 -4.82 4.39
CA GLU A 6 12.73 -4.73 5.44
C GLU A 6 11.31 -4.93 4.91
N LEU A 7 10.48 -5.65 5.68
CA LEU A 7 9.07 -5.87 5.38
C LEU A 7 8.19 -4.90 6.17
N PHE A 8 7.41 -4.11 5.44
CA PHE A 8 6.43 -3.18 5.97
C PHE A 8 5.01 -3.67 5.70
N GLN A 9 4.16 -3.56 6.72
CA GLN A 9 2.73 -3.78 6.57
C GLN A 9 2.12 -2.62 5.79
N VAL A 10 1.38 -2.94 4.74
CA VAL A 10 0.67 -1.96 3.92
C VAL A 10 -0.74 -1.81 4.49
N SER A 11 -1.14 -0.58 4.81
CA SER A 11 -2.49 -0.25 5.28
C SER A 11 -3.37 0.26 4.14
N GLU A 12 -2.78 0.89 3.12
CA GLU A 12 -3.49 1.40 1.95
C GLU A 12 -2.59 1.36 0.71
N VAL A 13 -3.19 1.10 -0.46
CA VAL A 13 -2.51 1.17 -1.76
C VAL A 13 -3.42 1.74 -2.84
N SER A 14 -2.81 2.50 -3.75
CA SER A 14 -3.37 3.03 -4.99
C SER A 14 -2.29 3.02 -6.08
N GLU A 15 -2.62 3.40 -7.30
CA GLU A 15 -1.65 3.49 -8.41
C GLU A 15 -0.52 4.50 -8.15
N LYS A 16 -0.80 5.55 -7.36
CA LYS A 16 0.11 6.68 -7.13
C LYS A 16 0.52 6.87 -5.67
N GLY A 17 0.10 5.97 -4.79
CA GLY A 17 0.33 6.12 -3.36
C GLY A 17 0.28 4.81 -2.63
N VAL A 18 1.14 4.67 -1.63
CA VAL A 18 1.10 3.56 -0.67
C VAL A 18 1.27 4.10 0.73
N ARG A 19 0.54 3.52 1.67
CA ARG A 19 0.62 3.81 3.10
C ARG A 19 1.15 2.58 3.81
N VAL A 20 2.22 2.76 4.57
CA VAL A 20 2.86 1.68 5.31
C VAL A 20 2.94 2.00 6.80
N MET A 21 2.66 1.00 7.62
CA MET A 21 2.84 1.06 9.06
C MET A 21 4.33 0.93 9.39
N THR A 22 4.86 1.81 10.24
CA THR A 22 6.21 1.65 10.81
C THR A 22 6.18 1.86 12.31
N ARG A 23 6.95 1.04 13.03
CA ARG A 23 7.21 1.26 14.47
C ARG A 23 8.36 2.23 14.69
N ASN A 24 9.19 2.47 13.68
CA ASN A 24 10.34 3.33 13.77
C ASN A 24 10.40 4.26 12.54
N VAL A 25 9.84 5.44 12.70
CA VAL A 25 9.81 6.48 11.66
C VAL A 25 11.18 7.13 11.42
N SER A 26 12.16 6.93 12.32
CA SER A 26 13.46 7.64 12.25
C SER A 26 14.28 7.33 11.00
N HIS A 27 14.01 6.22 10.32
CA HIS A 27 14.65 5.85 9.05
C HIS A 27 14.05 6.58 7.84
N PHE A 28 12.95 7.29 8.03
CA PHE A 28 12.22 7.98 6.98
C PHE A 28 12.29 9.49 7.21
N TYR A 29 12.41 10.23 6.12
CA TYR A 29 12.22 11.68 6.13
C TYR A 29 11.46 12.08 4.86
N ARG A 30 10.77 13.23 4.91
CA ARG A 30 10.01 13.73 3.75
C ARG A 30 10.95 13.93 2.56
N GLY A 31 10.55 13.44 1.40
CA GLY A 31 11.35 13.46 0.17
C GLY A 31 12.38 12.33 0.05
N LEU A 32 12.51 11.45 1.05
CA LEU A 32 13.35 10.25 0.92
C LEU A 32 12.85 9.38 -0.23
N SER A 33 13.68 9.20 -1.25
CA SER A 33 13.41 8.31 -2.37
C SER A 33 13.44 6.86 -1.93
N MET A 34 12.49 6.08 -2.45
CA MET A 34 12.26 4.70 -2.07
C MET A 34 12.03 3.86 -3.33
N ALA A 35 12.53 2.62 -3.29
CA ALA A 35 12.21 1.58 -4.25
C ALA A 35 12.01 0.27 -3.49
N GLY A 36 11.09 -0.55 -3.95
CA GLY A 36 10.75 -1.79 -3.29
C GLY A 36 9.77 -2.61 -4.11
N THR A 37 9.25 -3.65 -3.47
CA THR A 37 8.30 -4.57 -4.10
C THR A 37 7.05 -4.69 -3.24
N LEU A 38 5.89 -4.61 -3.88
CA LEU A 38 4.58 -4.83 -3.28
C LEU A 38 4.12 -6.25 -3.63
N ASP A 39 3.74 -7.02 -2.63
CA ASP A 39 3.08 -8.33 -2.81
C ASP A 39 1.56 -8.11 -2.75
N LEU A 40 0.85 -8.53 -3.79
CA LEU A 40 -0.61 -8.46 -3.96
C LEU A 40 -1.27 -9.79 -3.59
N HIS A 41 -2.61 -9.82 -3.51
CA HIS A 41 -3.33 -11.00 -3.00
C HIS A 41 -3.18 -12.26 -3.87
N ASP A 42 -2.92 -12.08 -5.18
CA ASP A 42 -2.78 -13.13 -6.18
C ASP A 42 -1.33 -13.58 -6.36
N GLU A 43 -0.50 -13.40 -5.32
CA GLU A 43 0.95 -13.62 -5.32
C GLU A 43 1.72 -12.76 -6.33
N LYS A 44 1.03 -11.82 -7.00
CA LYS A 44 1.67 -10.89 -7.92
C LYS A 44 2.58 -9.95 -7.17
N ARG A 45 3.81 -9.84 -7.66
CA ARG A 45 4.79 -8.85 -7.20
C ARG A 45 4.84 -7.67 -8.13
N VAL A 46 4.75 -6.47 -7.58
CA VAL A 46 4.82 -5.21 -8.32
C VAL A 46 5.99 -4.40 -7.80
N ASP A 47 6.92 -4.06 -8.69
CA ASP A 47 7.98 -3.11 -8.36
C ASP A 47 7.42 -1.70 -8.26
N VAL A 48 7.73 -1.05 -7.15
CA VAL A 48 7.25 0.30 -6.85
C VAL A 48 8.43 1.21 -6.56
N SER A 49 8.31 2.47 -6.96
CA SER A 49 9.26 3.51 -6.62
C SER A 49 8.55 4.84 -6.40
N GLY A 50 9.15 5.69 -5.58
CA GLY A 50 8.51 6.92 -5.15
C GLY A 50 9.33 7.65 -4.10
N ALA A 51 8.69 8.57 -3.40
CA ALA A 51 9.29 9.29 -2.29
C ALA A 51 8.30 9.46 -1.14
N VAL A 52 8.82 9.56 0.08
CA VAL A 52 8.01 9.86 1.27
C VAL A 52 7.35 11.23 1.10
N LEU A 53 6.02 11.27 1.07
CA LEU A 53 5.25 12.50 0.94
C LEU A 53 5.05 13.17 2.30
N ARG A 54 4.62 12.38 3.30
CA ARG A 54 4.33 12.83 4.66
C ARG A 54 4.23 11.66 5.63
N PHE A 55 4.15 11.99 6.91
CA PHE A 55 3.85 11.07 8.00
C PHE A 55 2.44 11.34 8.52
N ASP A 56 1.77 10.29 9.00
CA ASP A 56 0.49 10.39 9.69
C ASP A 56 0.47 9.38 10.85
N GLY A 57 0.70 9.86 12.07
CA GLY A 57 0.91 9.00 13.23
C GLY A 57 2.06 8.00 13.02
N ASN A 58 1.74 6.71 13.08
CA ASN A 58 2.70 5.61 12.89
C ASN A 58 2.78 5.13 11.43
N GLU A 59 2.29 5.93 10.49
CA GLU A 59 2.25 5.59 9.08
C GLU A 59 3.08 6.54 8.24
N VAL A 60 3.71 5.97 7.23
CA VAL A 60 4.45 6.70 6.21
C VAL A 60 3.64 6.66 4.92
N ILE A 61 3.33 7.84 4.39
CA ILE A 61 2.64 7.99 3.12
C ILE A 61 3.70 8.24 2.06
N ILE A 62 3.76 7.35 1.07
CA ILE A 62 4.73 7.40 -0.01
C ILE A 62 3.97 7.75 -1.29
N GLN A 63 4.40 8.81 -1.97
CA GLN A 63 3.92 9.13 -3.31
C GLN A 63 4.71 8.30 -4.32
N LEU A 64 4.01 7.46 -5.08
CA LEU A 64 4.60 6.58 -6.07
C LEU A 64 4.76 7.30 -7.40
N SER A 65 5.97 7.23 -7.97
CA SER A 65 6.25 7.57 -9.36
C SER A 65 6.10 6.35 -10.28
N ARG A 66 6.23 5.14 -9.71
CA ARG A 66 5.87 3.85 -10.33
C ARG A 66 5.15 3.01 -9.29
N GLY A 67 3.97 2.53 -9.64
CA GLY A 67 3.08 1.78 -8.74
C GLY A 67 2.34 0.66 -9.45
N PRO A 68 1.42 -0.01 -8.75
CA PRO A 68 0.51 -0.97 -9.36
C PRO A 68 -0.37 -0.31 -10.41
N SER A 69 -0.80 -1.10 -11.40
CA SER A 69 -1.69 -0.61 -12.45
C SER A 69 -3.13 -0.51 -11.94
N PHE A 70 -3.96 0.26 -12.66
CA PHE A 70 -5.41 0.28 -12.43
C PHE A 70 -6.02 -1.13 -12.45
N LYS A 71 -5.54 -2.01 -13.35
CA LYS A 71 -5.99 -3.42 -13.43
C LYS A 71 -5.70 -4.16 -12.13
N ASP A 72 -4.53 -3.91 -11.53
CA ASP A 72 -4.15 -4.52 -10.24
C ASP A 72 -5.07 -4.04 -9.13
N MET A 73 -5.35 -2.74 -9.08
CA MET A 73 -6.27 -2.16 -8.08
C MET A 73 -7.70 -2.70 -8.21
N VAL A 74 -8.21 -2.86 -9.43
CA VAL A 74 -9.51 -3.49 -9.67
C VAL A 74 -9.52 -4.95 -9.19
N SER A 75 -8.42 -5.68 -9.39
CA SER A 75 -8.28 -7.06 -8.92
C SER A 75 -8.32 -7.13 -7.39
N GLU A 76 -7.54 -6.30 -6.70
CA GLU A 76 -7.52 -6.20 -5.23
C GLU A 76 -8.90 -5.84 -4.67
N GLN A 77 -9.56 -4.82 -5.22
CA GLN A 77 -10.89 -4.41 -4.79
C GLN A 77 -11.92 -5.52 -4.97
N ARG A 78 -11.87 -6.24 -6.10
CA ARG A 78 -12.75 -7.40 -6.35
C ARG A 78 -12.49 -8.50 -5.33
N HIS A 79 -11.22 -8.84 -5.10
CA HIS A 79 -10.85 -9.86 -4.13
C HIS A 79 -11.37 -9.54 -2.73
N ILE A 80 -11.13 -8.31 -2.24
CA ILE A 80 -11.59 -7.86 -0.92
C ILE A 80 -13.12 -7.99 -0.81
N ARG A 81 -13.88 -7.58 -1.84
CA ARG A 81 -15.34 -7.70 -1.86
C ARG A 81 -15.82 -9.15 -1.83
N GLN A 82 -15.13 -10.05 -2.53
CA GLN A 82 -15.46 -11.48 -2.56
C GLN A 82 -15.06 -12.20 -1.27
N ARG A 83 -13.95 -11.77 -0.65
CA ARG A 83 -13.41 -12.35 0.59
C ARG A 83 -14.22 -11.95 1.82
N TYR A 84 -14.77 -10.74 1.84
CA TYR A 84 -15.50 -10.17 2.99
C TYR A 84 -16.94 -9.73 2.64
N PRO A 85 -17.78 -10.59 2.05
CA PRO A 85 -19.09 -10.18 1.54
C PRO A 85 -20.04 -9.69 2.63
N ALA A 86 -19.96 -10.28 3.84
CA ALA A 86 -20.80 -9.89 4.98
C ALA A 86 -20.50 -8.46 5.47
N PHE A 87 -19.22 -8.07 5.50
CA PHE A 87 -18.80 -6.72 5.88
C PHE A 87 -19.37 -5.66 4.91
N PHE A 88 -19.31 -5.93 3.60
CA PHE A 88 -19.90 -5.02 2.60
C PHE A 88 -21.43 -5.09 2.54
N ALA A 89 -22.05 -6.15 3.05
CA ALA A 89 -23.50 -6.21 3.19
C ALA A 89 -23.96 -5.33 4.37
N SER A 90 -23.30 -5.40 5.52
CA SER A 90 -23.64 -4.57 6.68
C SER A 90 -23.43 -3.07 6.41
N LEU A 91 -22.39 -2.69 5.68
CA LEU A 91 -22.15 -1.31 5.23
C LEU A 91 -23.27 -0.72 4.35
N ARG A 92 -24.04 -1.56 3.65
CA ARG A 92 -25.17 -1.12 2.80
C ARG A 92 -26.48 -1.01 3.58
N ALA A 93 -26.55 -1.63 4.76
CA ALA A 93 -27.74 -1.63 5.60
C ALA A 93 -27.72 -0.53 6.68
N ALA A 94 -26.56 0.11 6.90
CA ALA A 94 -26.36 1.27 7.75
C ALA A 94 -26.58 2.57 6.95
#